data_AF-A0A2E8ULJ4-F1
#
_entry.id   AF-A0A2E8ULJ4-F1
#
_cell.length_a   1.000
_cell.length_b   1.000
_cell.length_c   1.000
_cell.angle_alpha   90.00
_cell.angle_beta   90.00
_cell.angle_gamma   90.00
#
_symmetry.space_group_name_H-M   'P 1'
#
loop_
_entity.id
_entity.type
_entity.pdbx_description
1 polymer ?
#
loop_
_entity_poly.entity_id
_entity_poly.type
_entity_poly.pdbx_seq_one_letter_code
_entity_poly.pdbx_strand_id
1 'polypeptide(L)'
;MKPTDLRGILQYIPRFRDQTFVISADGGVVSDVNFTNLLLDIAVLRSLNIRVVLVHGAGAQIFQLAEERGLKTSNLDGTGATDSTTLELAMTASNRLTHEILEGLSISDQRAATANAITAHPKGIINGVDQQHTGRVERVDVSMIKTLLSEGIIPVIPPLGFDGEGNTFRVNSDAVALAVSDALSPIKLIFITSSEGLHIRGQLIRQILASDLEEALAEPNNIEPSFYSKARHAAIACTKGVQRVHLIDGRVAEGLLAEVFSNEGIGTLIYANEYQQIRPANKKDSPNILKLTREAMNNDELVSRSRENIDKNIGDYFIYDIDNNPVACVAMKEYPGENTAELMHLYVSPSHSNQGIGQKLVQYTIDKAAERKQKKLVTLSTQAFTYFKTKAGFDEGSSSDLPTSRREEYERNGRNSRILIKHLTL
;
A
#
# COMPACT_ATOMS: atom_id res chain seq x y z
N MET A 1 -8.01 -22.54 -2.52
CA MET A 1 -8.93 -21.44 -2.17
C MET A 1 -10.14 -21.96 -1.36
N LYS A 2 -10.39 -21.41 -0.16
CA LYS A 2 -11.65 -21.67 0.57
C LYS A 2 -12.70 -20.63 0.16
N PRO A 3 -14.01 -20.95 0.13
CA PRO A 3 -15.05 -19.98 -0.21
C PRO A 3 -15.08 -18.72 0.68
N THR A 4 -14.53 -18.80 1.89
CA THR A 4 -14.35 -17.66 2.80
C THR A 4 -13.39 -16.60 2.28
N ASP A 5 -12.37 -17.02 1.52
CA ASP A 5 -11.31 -16.14 1.01
C ASP A 5 -11.87 -15.21 -0.09
N LEU A 6 -12.79 -15.72 -0.91
CA LEU A 6 -13.53 -14.96 -1.93
C LEU A 6 -14.40 -13.85 -1.33
N ARG A 7 -15.03 -14.07 -0.16
CA ARG A 7 -15.82 -13.03 0.53
C ARG A 7 -14.93 -11.91 1.06
N GLY A 8 -13.70 -12.25 1.48
CA GLY A 8 -12.69 -11.26 1.87
C GLY A 8 -12.32 -10.32 0.73
N ILE A 9 -12.16 -10.86 -0.49
CA ILE A 9 -11.82 -10.06 -1.69
C ILE A 9 -12.89 -8.99 -1.98
N LEU A 10 -14.17 -9.27 -1.73
CA LEU A 10 -15.28 -8.34 -2.02
C LEU A 10 -15.14 -6.97 -1.32
N GLN A 11 -14.40 -6.88 -0.21
CA GLN A 11 -14.18 -5.61 0.48
C GLN A 11 -13.26 -4.65 -0.30
N TYR A 12 -12.38 -5.18 -1.15
CA TYR A 12 -11.42 -4.39 -1.92
C TYR A 12 -11.94 -4.01 -3.31
N ILE A 13 -12.90 -4.75 -3.86
CA ILE A 13 -13.43 -4.53 -5.21
C ILE A 13 -13.90 -3.09 -5.44
N PRO A 14 -14.67 -2.43 -4.54
CA PRO A 14 -15.10 -1.05 -4.75
C PRO A 14 -13.94 -0.06 -4.91
N ARG A 15 -12.78 -0.36 -4.33
CA ARG A 15 -11.58 0.48 -4.41
C ARG A 15 -10.82 0.28 -5.73
N PHE A 16 -10.77 -0.95 -6.24
CA PHE A 16 -9.88 -1.30 -7.37
C PHE A 16 -10.61 -1.44 -8.70
N ARG A 17 -11.93 -1.62 -8.70
CA ARG A 17 -12.73 -1.68 -9.93
C ARG A 17 -12.48 -0.43 -10.78
N ASP A 18 -12.26 -0.66 -12.07
CA ASP A 18 -11.95 0.36 -13.09
C ASP A 18 -10.67 1.17 -12.85
N GLN A 19 -9.92 0.87 -11.78
CA GLN A 19 -8.62 1.47 -11.50
C GLN A 19 -7.52 0.79 -12.32
N THR A 20 -6.45 1.54 -12.59
CA THR A 20 -5.28 1.05 -13.30
C THR A 20 -4.20 0.62 -12.33
N PHE A 21 -3.65 -0.57 -12.56
CA PHE A 21 -2.43 -1.07 -11.94
C PHE A 21 -1.34 -1.12 -13.02
N VAL A 22 -0.15 -0.65 -12.68
CA VAL A 22 1.06 -0.89 -13.48
C VAL A 22 1.81 -2.02 -12.78
N ILE A 23 2.05 -3.12 -13.49
CA ILE A 23 2.76 -4.29 -12.98
C ILE A 23 4.06 -4.40 -13.77
N SER A 24 5.20 -4.41 -13.09
CA SER A 24 6.52 -4.56 -13.69
C SER A 24 7.13 -5.88 -13.26
N ALA A 25 7.18 -6.85 -14.18
CA ALA A 25 7.74 -8.17 -13.90
C ALA A 25 9.23 -8.23 -14.25
N ASP A 26 10.05 -8.65 -13.29
CA ASP A 26 11.47 -8.87 -13.52
C ASP A 26 11.70 -10.06 -14.47
N GLY A 27 12.72 -9.96 -15.33
CA GLY A 27 13.03 -11.04 -16.28
C GLY A 27 13.30 -12.37 -15.59
N GLY A 28 13.87 -12.37 -14.37
CA GLY A 28 14.07 -13.60 -13.60
C GLY A 28 12.76 -14.29 -13.18
N VAL A 29 11.68 -13.54 -12.98
CA VAL A 29 10.36 -14.10 -12.66
C VAL A 29 9.70 -14.70 -13.89
N VAL A 30 9.89 -14.09 -15.07
CA VAL A 30 9.26 -14.58 -16.30
C VAL A 30 9.79 -15.97 -16.70
N SER A 31 11.05 -16.27 -16.36
CA SER A 31 11.64 -17.60 -16.56
C SER A 31 11.33 -18.61 -15.44
N ASP A 32 10.63 -18.21 -14.39
CA ASP A 32 10.29 -19.08 -13.27
C ASP A 32 9.07 -19.97 -13.59
N VAL A 33 9.03 -21.16 -12.98
CA VAL A 33 7.91 -22.11 -13.14
C VAL A 33 6.57 -21.53 -12.65
N ASN A 34 6.59 -20.55 -11.75
CA ASN A 34 5.40 -19.88 -11.24
C ASN A 34 4.86 -18.79 -12.19
N PHE A 35 5.56 -18.46 -13.29
CA PHE A 35 5.16 -17.36 -14.16
C PHE A 35 3.74 -17.54 -14.73
N THR A 36 3.36 -18.76 -15.09
CA THR A 36 1.99 -19.07 -15.54
C THR A 36 0.94 -18.74 -14.48
N ASN A 37 1.24 -18.97 -13.20
CA ASN A 37 0.33 -18.60 -12.10
C ASN A 37 0.24 -17.08 -11.95
N LEU A 38 1.33 -16.34 -12.16
CA LEU A 38 1.29 -14.88 -12.16
C LEU A 38 0.38 -14.34 -13.28
N LEU A 39 0.40 -14.96 -14.47
CA LEU A 39 -0.52 -14.58 -15.55
C LEU A 39 -1.99 -14.90 -15.22
N LEU A 40 -2.24 -16.02 -14.52
CA LEU A 40 -3.57 -16.33 -13.98
C LEU A 40 -4.02 -15.32 -12.92
N ASP A 41 -3.12 -14.88 -12.03
CA ASP A 41 -3.41 -13.82 -11.07
C ASP A 41 -3.80 -12.52 -11.80
N ILE A 42 -3.10 -12.16 -12.87
CA ILE A 42 -3.46 -11.02 -13.73
C ILE A 42 -4.86 -11.22 -14.35
N ALA A 43 -5.17 -12.42 -14.84
CA ALA A 43 -6.50 -12.73 -15.37
C ALA A 43 -7.61 -12.57 -14.30
N VAL A 44 -7.34 -12.95 -13.04
CA VAL A 44 -8.25 -12.68 -11.92
C VAL A 44 -8.43 -11.18 -11.70
N LEU A 45 -7.37 -10.37 -11.69
CA LEU A 45 -7.49 -8.91 -11.58
C LEU A 45 -8.36 -8.34 -12.72
N ARG A 46 -8.16 -8.80 -13.96
CA ARG A 46 -8.95 -8.38 -15.13
C ARG A 46 -10.42 -8.78 -15.02
N SER A 47 -10.72 -9.96 -14.50
CA SER A 47 -12.10 -10.41 -14.25
C SER A 47 -12.87 -9.52 -13.25
N LEU A 48 -12.14 -8.79 -12.40
CA LEU A 48 -12.68 -7.82 -11.45
C LEU A 48 -12.75 -6.39 -12.03
N ASN A 49 -12.55 -6.23 -13.34
CA ASN A 49 -12.44 -4.96 -14.06
C ASN A 49 -11.30 -4.06 -13.58
N ILE A 50 -10.22 -4.63 -13.05
CA ILE A 50 -8.98 -3.87 -12.78
C ILE A 50 -8.22 -3.75 -14.11
N ARG A 51 -7.84 -2.53 -14.49
CA ARG A 51 -7.04 -2.27 -15.70
C ARG A 51 -5.58 -2.58 -15.39
N VAL A 52 -4.91 -3.34 -16.24
CA VAL A 52 -3.51 -3.75 -16.03
C VAL A 52 -2.67 -3.28 -17.21
N VAL A 53 -1.56 -2.61 -16.91
CA VAL A 53 -0.44 -2.41 -17.83
C VAL A 53 0.71 -3.28 -17.35
N LEU A 54 1.26 -4.10 -18.23
CA LEU A 54 2.34 -5.02 -17.91
C LEU A 54 3.64 -4.51 -18.54
N VAL A 55 4.61 -4.15 -17.72
CA VAL A 55 6.00 -3.90 -18.12
C VAL A 55 6.81 -5.13 -17.77
N HIS A 56 7.81 -5.49 -18.58
CA HIS A 56 8.71 -6.58 -18.23
C HIS A 56 10.18 -6.21 -18.39
N GLY A 57 11.03 -6.84 -17.58
CA GLY A 57 12.48 -6.89 -17.81
C GLY A 57 12.85 -8.00 -18.79
N ALA A 58 14.14 -8.10 -19.12
CA ALA A 58 14.67 -9.19 -19.96
C ALA A 58 16.10 -9.62 -19.56
N GLY A 59 16.60 -9.17 -18.39
CA GLY A 59 18.00 -9.34 -18.00
C GLY A 59 18.45 -10.80 -17.97
N ALA A 60 17.62 -11.70 -17.41
CA ALA A 60 17.90 -13.14 -17.35
C ALA A 60 17.99 -13.76 -18.75
N GLN A 61 17.06 -13.38 -19.65
CA GLN A 61 16.99 -13.90 -21.02
C GLN A 61 18.15 -13.37 -21.88
N ILE A 62 18.56 -12.12 -21.68
CA ILE A 62 19.74 -11.53 -22.34
C ILE A 62 21.00 -12.30 -21.93
N PHE A 63 21.17 -12.54 -20.64
CA PHE A 63 22.31 -13.29 -20.12
C PHE A 63 22.35 -14.70 -20.69
N GLN A 64 21.24 -15.43 -20.64
CA GLN A 64 21.14 -16.79 -21.17
C GLN A 64 21.49 -16.84 -22.67
N LEU A 65 20.92 -15.92 -23.47
CA LEU A 65 21.18 -15.87 -24.91
C LEU A 65 22.63 -15.52 -25.23
N ALA A 66 23.27 -14.69 -24.41
CA ALA A 66 24.69 -14.36 -24.55
C ALA A 66 25.57 -15.59 -24.33
N GLU A 67 25.31 -16.34 -23.25
CA GLU A 67 26.02 -17.59 -22.93
C GLU A 67 25.85 -18.64 -24.04
N GLU A 68 24.62 -18.83 -24.54
CA GLU A 68 24.32 -19.75 -25.64
C GLU A 68 25.10 -19.42 -26.92
N ARG A 69 25.40 -18.13 -27.15
CA ARG A 69 26.14 -17.63 -28.32
C ARG A 69 27.63 -17.40 -28.07
N GLY A 70 28.11 -17.64 -26.84
CA GLY A 70 29.49 -17.34 -26.45
C GLY A 70 29.86 -15.85 -26.54
N LEU A 71 28.89 -14.96 -26.35
CA LEU A 71 29.06 -13.50 -26.40
C LEU A 71 29.12 -12.91 -24.99
N LYS A 72 29.81 -11.78 -24.84
CA LYS A 72 29.84 -11.02 -23.58
C LYS A 72 28.85 -9.86 -23.64
N THR A 73 28.15 -9.61 -22.54
CA THR A 73 27.23 -8.48 -22.38
C THR A 73 27.90 -7.31 -21.67
N SER A 74 27.71 -6.09 -22.14
CA SER A 74 28.21 -4.88 -21.48
C SER A 74 27.35 -4.44 -20.29
N ASN A 75 26.03 -4.68 -20.36
CA ASN A 75 25.08 -4.32 -19.31
C ASN A 75 23.79 -5.16 -19.39
N LEU A 76 23.24 -5.62 -18.25
CA LEU A 76 22.09 -6.52 -18.19
C LEU A 76 20.80 -5.88 -17.64
N ASP A 77 20.84 -4.66 -17.10
CA ASP A 77 19.70 -4.05 -16.39
C ASP A 77 19.19 -2.74 -17.03
N GLY A 78 19.91 -2.19 -18.01
CA GLY A 78 19.56 -0.99 -18.75
C GLY A 78 20.02 0.29 -18.06
N THR A 79 20.86 0.18 -17.03
CA THR A 79 21.33 1.33 -16.26
C THR A 79 22.69 1.85 -16.71
N GLY A 80 23.54 0.99 -17.29
CA GLY A 80 24.88 1.31 -17.77
C GLY A 80 25.00 1.29 -19.29
N ALA A 81 26.22 1.38 -19.82
CA ALA A 81 26.47 1.41 -21.26
C ALA A 81 26.05 0.11 -21.97
N THR A 82 25.31 0.23 -23.07
CA THR A 82 24.85 -0.91 -23.89
C THR A 82 25.52 -0.84 -25.25
N ASP A 83 26.46 -1.75 -25.51
CA ASP A 83 27.08 -1.87 -26.83
C ASP A 83 26.16 -2.51 -27.87
N SER A 84 26.52 -2.44 -29.16
CA SER A 84 25.69 -2.96 -30.25
C SER A 84 25.41 -4.46 -30.11
N THR A 85 26.39 -5.24 -29.64
CA THR A 85 26.24 -6.69 -29.41
C THR A 85 25.17 -6.95 -28.34
N THR A 86 25.23 -6.21 -27.23
CA THR A 86 24.29 -6.32 -26.11
C THR A 86 22.91 -5.80 -26.51
N LEU A 87 22.82 -4.76 -27.33
CA LEU A 87 21.55 -4.27 -27.87
C LEU A 87 20.86 -5.33 -28.74
N GLU A 88 21.58 -5.99 -29.65
CA GLU A 88 21.03 -7.06 -30.50
C GLU A 88 20.50 -8.25 -29.67
N LEU A 89 21.25 -8.64 -28.63
CA LEU A 89 20.81 -9.63 -27.67
C LEU A 89 19.55 -9.16 -26.91
N ALA A 90 19.52 -7.90 -26.48
CA ALA A 90 18.37 -7.31 -25.79
C ALA A 90 17.12 -7.26 -26.67
N MET A 91 17.24 -6.89 -27.94
CA MET A 91 16.14 -6.91 -28.89
C MET A 91 15.59 -8.31 -29.11
N THR A 92 16.48 -9.28 -29.34
CA THR A 92 16.09 -10.68 -29.55
C THR A 92 15.39 -11.26 -28.32
N ALA A 93 16.03 -11.14 -27.15
CA ALA A 93 15.53 -11.69 -25.90
C ALA A 93 14.21 -11.02 -25.47
N SER A 94 14.12 -9.68 -25.56
CA SER A 94 12.92 -8.95 -25.13
C SER A 94 11.72 -9.28 -26.02
N ASN A 95 11.88 -9.30 -27.34
CA ASN A 95 10.76 -9.61 -28.26
C ASN A 95 10.27 -11.05 -28.12
N ARG A 96 11.21 -12.01 -27.96
CA ARG A 96 10.84 -13.40 -27.66
C ARG A 96 10.05 -13.49 -26.36
N LEU A 97 10.53 -12.83 -25.30
CA LEU A 97 9.85 -12.81 -24.01
C LEU A 97 8.48 -12.15 -24.08
N THR A 98 8.34 -11.02 -24.79
CA THR A 98 7.04 -10.38 -25.03
C THR A 98 6.07 -11.37 -25.70
N HIS A 99 6.54 -12.15 -26.67
CA HIS A 99 5.71 -13.16 -27.32
C HIS A 99 5.25 -14.27 -26.35
N GLU A 100 6.16 -14.79 -25.52
CA GLU A 100 5.85 -15.79 -24.48
C GLU A 100 4.81 -15.26 -23.46
N ILE A 101 4.89 -13.97 -23.08
CA ILE A 101 3.89 -13.32 -22.23
C ILE A 101 2.53 -13.25 -22.92
N LEU A 102 2.48 -12.88 -24.21
CA LEU A 102 1.23 -12.81 -24.98
C LEU A 102 0.59 -14.19 -25.14
N GLU A 103 1.40 -15.23 -25.37
CA GLU A 103 0.96 -16.63 -25.41
C GLU A 103 0.32 -17.02 -24.07
N GLY A 104 1.02 -16.81 -22.95
CA GLY A 104 0.51 -17.17 -21.63
C GLY A 104 -0.76 -16.42 -21.23
N LEU A 105 -0.89 -15.14 -21.60
CA LEU A 105 -2.13 -14.38 -21.40
C LEU A 105 -3.29 -14.93 -22.23
N SER A 106 -3.01 -15.38 -23.47
CA SER A 106 -4.01 -15.95 -24.37
C SER A 106 -4.60 -17.27 -23.84
N ILE A 107 -3.81 -18.08 -23.11
CA ILE A 107 -4.29 -19.32 -22.46
C ILE A 107 -5.43 -19.04 -21.48
N SER A 108 -5.47 -17.84 -20.90
CA SER A 108 -6.50 -17.39 -19.94
C SER A 108 -7.51 -16.42 -20.56
N ASP A 109 -7.68 -16.45 -21.88
CA ASP A 109 -8.57 -15.60 -22.68
C ASP A 109 -8.34 -14.09 -22.47
N GLN A 110 -7.15 -13.69 -22.04
CA GLN A 110 -6.80 -12.27 -21.89
C GLN A 110 -6.32 -11.71 -23.22
N ARG A 111 -7.00 -10.65 -23.68
CA ARG A 111 -6.53 -9.87 -24.83
C ARG A 111 -5.33 -9.04 -24.40
N ALA A 112 -4.22 -9.14 -25.12
CA ALA A 112 -3.01 -8.38 -24.85
C ALA A 112 -2.36 -7.93 -26.16
N ALA A 113 -1.61 -6.83 -26.11
CA ALA A 113 -0.91 -6.30 -27.27
C ALA A 113 0.40 -5.64 -26.83
N THR A 114 1.44 -5.76 -27.66
CA THR A 114 2.63 -4.91 -27.49
C THR A 114 2.40 -3.57 -28.16
N ALA A 115 2.76 -2.50 -27.46
CA ALA A 115 2.52 -1.14 -27.89
C ALA A 115 3.87 -0.44 -28.11
N ASN A 116 4.04 0.22 -29.26
CA ASN A 116 5.13 1.18 -29.45
C ASN A 116 4.80 2.48 -28.69
N ALA A 117 4.78 2.40 -27.37
CA ALA A 117 4.35 3.48 -26.49
C ALA A 117 5.51 4.23 -25.85
N ILE A 118 6.75 3.81 -26.04
CA ILE A 118 7.93 4.38 -25.36
C ILE A 118 8.82 5.10 -26.37
N THR A 119 8.78 6.44 -26.33
CA THR A 119 9.79 7.27 -26.99
C THR A 119 11.01 7.38 -26.08
N ALA A 120 12.17 7.00 -26.60
CA ALA A 120 13.43 7.04 -25.89
C ALA A 120 14.46 7.87 -26.64
N HIS A 121 15.35 8.51 -25.89
CA HIS A 121 16.52 9.21 -26.42
C HIS A 121 17.80 8.62 -25.83
N PRO A 122 18.94 8.78 -26.52
CA PRO A 122 20.22 8.33 -25.98
C PRO A 122 20.46 8.95 -24.60
N LYS A 123 20.95 8.12 -23.68
CA LYS A 123 21.33 8.57 -22.33
C LYS A 123 22.58 9.47 -22.37
N GLY A 124 23.34 9.42 -23.46
CA GLY A 124 24.49 10.29 -23.75
C GLY A 124 25.74 9.88 -22.96
N ILE A 125 26.59 10.85 -22.64
CA ILE A 125 27.82 10.64 -21.87
C ILE A 125 27.57 11.05 -20.42
N ILE A 126 27.76 10.12 -19.49
CA ILE A 126 27.59 10.35 -18.04
C ILE A 126 28.93 10.12 -17.35
N ASN A 127 29.40 11.12 -16.61
CA ASN A 127 30.68 11.07 -15.88
C ASN A 127 31.86 10.61 -16.76
N GLY A 128 31.88 11.05 -18.02
CA GLY A 128 32.92 10.70 -19.01
C GLY A 128 32.75 9.35 -19.70
N VAL A 129 31.70 8.57 -19.40
CA VAL A 129 31.42 7.28 -20.01
C VAL A 129 30.24 7.39 -20.98
N ASP A 130 30.50 7.10 -22.26
CA ASP A 130 29.45 6.99 -23.28
C ASP A 130 28.54 5.80 -22.99
N GLN A 131 27.24 6.07 -22.88
CA GLN A 131 26.22 5.06 -22.60
C GLN A 131 25.76 4.32 -23.86
N GLN A 132 26.21 4.74 -25.06
CA GLN A 132 25.97 4.08 -26.34
C GLN A 132 24.46 3.89 -26.60
N HIS A 133 23.99 2.65 -26.74
CA HIS A 133 22.59 2.33 -27.04
C HIS A 133 21.67 2.29 -25.82
N THR A 134 22.14 2.75 -24.67
CA THR A 134 21.28 2.91 -23.50
C THR A 134 20.45 4.17 -23.64
N GLY A 135 19.13 4.02 -23.54
CA GLY A 135 18.16 5.09 -23.63
C GLY A 135 17.68 5.60 -22.29
N ARG A 136 17.11 6.80 -22.31
CA ARG A 136 16.23 7.34 -21.28
C ARG A 136 14.83 7.47 -21.84
N VAL A 137 13.82 7.10 -21.06
CA VAL A 137 12.41 7.32 -21.45
C VAL A 137 12.16 8.82 -21.44
N GLU A 138 11.76 9.37 -22.58
CA GLU A 138 11.41 10.78 -22.73
C GLU A 138 9.90 10.97 -22.65
N ARG A 139 9.15 10.13 -23.38
CA ARG A 139 7.71 10.27 -23.51
C ARG A 139 7.03 8.91 -23.57
N VAL A 140 5.87 8.83 -22.95
CA VAL A 140 4.96 7.68 -23.03
C VAL A 140 3.73 8.09 -23.86
N ASP A 141 3.35 7.27 -24.85
CA ASP A 141 2.10 7.47 -25.60
C ASP A 141 0.89 7.03 -24.75
N VAL A 142 0.43 7.98 -23.93
CA VAL A 142 -0.72 7.79 -23.04
C VAL A 142 -2.00 7.50 -23.81
N SER A 143 -2.18 8.10 -25.00
CA SER A 143 -3.39 7.91 -25.79
C SER A 143 -3.50 6.46 -26.23
N MET A 144 -2.42 5.91 -26.80
CA MET A 144 -2.35 4.52 -27.22
C MET A 144 -2.63 3.56 -26.06
N ILE A 145 -1.96 3.76 -24.92
CA ILE A 145 -2.15 2.90 -23.75
C ILE A 145 -3.60 2.97 -23.25
N LYS A 146 -4.19 4.16 -23.13
CA LYS A 146 -5.57 4.32 -22.67
C LYS A 146 -6.58 3.69 -23.62
N THR A 147 -6.38 3.77 -24.93
CA THR A 147 -7.22 3.11 -25.93
C THR A 147 -7.18 1.59 -25.78
N LEU A 148 -6.02 0.99 -25.59
CA LEU A 148 -5.92 -0.45 -25.34
C LEU A 148 -6.67 -0.84 -24.05
N LEU A 149 -6.46 -0.09 -22.97
CA LEU A 149 -7.12 -0.34 -21.70
C LEU A 149 -8.65 -0.19 -21.76
N SER A 150 -9.18 0.77 -22.54
CA SER A 150 -10.62 0.94 -22.72
C SER A 150 -11.28 -0.21 -23.50
N GLU A 151 -10.54 -0.79 -24.44
CA GLU A 151 -10.96 -1.98 -25.20
C GLU A 151 -10.72 -3.30 -24.43
N GLY A 152 -10.28 -3.19 -23.18
CA GLY A 152 -10.00 -4.32 -22.31
C GLY A 152 -8.75 -5.11 -22.69
N ILE A 153 -7.86 -4.54 -23.51
CA ILE A 153 -6.59 -5.12 -23.95
C ILE A 153 -5.49 -4.73 -22.96
N ILE A 154 -4.69 -5.71 -22.51
CA ILE A 154 -3.52 -5.50 -21.65
C ILE A 154 -2.35 -5.01 -22.51
N PRO A 155 -1.84 -3.77 -22.31
CA PRO A 155 -0.62 -3.31 -22.94
C PRO A 155 0.58 -4.01 -22.31
N VAL A 156 1.40 -4.67 -23.13
CA VAL A 156 2.65 -5.34 -22.73
C VAL A 156 3.83 -4.54 -23.28
N ILE A 157 4.63 -3.95 -22.38
CA ILE A 157 5.68 -2.99 -22.72
C ILE A 157 7.06 -3.60 -22.42
N PRO A 158 7.90 -3.83 -23.46
CA PRO A 158 9.25 -4.33 -23.29
C PRO A 158 10.23 -3.24 -22.79
N PRO A 159 11.45 -3.62 -22.34
CA PRO A 159 12.49 -2.67 -21.93
C PRO A 159 13.23 -2.08 -23.14
N LEU A 160 12.47 -1.66 -24.17
CA LEU A 160 12.95 -1.08 -25.42
C LEU A 160 12.16 0.21 -25.72
N GLY A 161 12.82 1.18 -26.35
CA GLY A 161 12.18 2.38 -26.85
C GLY A 161 12.86 2.89 -28.12
N PHE A 162 12.18 3.79 -28.82
CA PHE A 162 12.65 4.32 -30.11
C PHE A 162 12.72 5.84 -30.06
N ASP A 163 13.70 6.43 -30.76
CA ASP A 163 13.69 7.86 -31.03
C ASP A 163 12.84 8.22 -32.25
N GLY A 164 12.79 9.52 -32.60
CA GLY A 164 12.07 10.02 -33.77
C GLY A 164 12.65 9.61 -35.13
N GLU A 165 13.87 9.06 -35.16
CA GLU A 165 14.53 8.56 -36.37
C GLU A 165 14.35 7.04 -36.53
N GLY A 166 13.80 6.36 -35.51
CA GLY A 166 13.59 4.92 -35.49
C GLY A 166 14.76 4.12 -34.93
N ASN A 167 15.74 4.77 -34.30
CA ASN A 167 16.82 4.06 -33.61
C ASN A 167 16.30 3.41 -32.34
N THR A 168 16.63 2.13 -32.13
CA THR A 168 16.23 1.38 -30.93
C THR A 168 17.23 1.62 -29.81
N PHE A 169 16.71 1.91 -28.61
CA PHE A 169 17.50 2.02 -27.40
C PHE A 169 17.02 1.00 -26.37
N ARG A 170 17.98 0.49 -25.61
CA ARG A 170 17.72 -0.31 -24.42
C ARG A 170 17.39 0.61 -23.26
N VAL A 171 16.23 0.43 -22.64
CA VAL A 171 15.79 1.23 -21.48
C VAL A 171 15.65 0.35 -20.24
N ASN A 172 15.95 0.89 -19.07
CA ASN A 172 15.73 0.19 -17.81
C ASN A 172 14.23 -0.04 -17.58
N SER A 173 13.82 -1.28 -17.28
CA SER A 173 12.41 -1.65 -17.09
C SER A 173 11.76 -0.93 -15.91
N ASP A 174 12.50 -0.68 -14.83
CA ASP A 174 11.97 0.03 -13.66
C ASP A 174 11.71 1.51 -14.00
N ALA A 175 12.55 2.12 -14.83
CA ALA A 175 12.37 3.46 -15.37
C ALA A 175 11.17 3.54 -16.33
N VAL A 176 10.95 2.51 -17.15
CA VAL A 176 9.73 2.40 -17.98
C VAL A 176 8.49 2.31 -17.10
N ALA A 177 8.49 1.44 -16.09
CA ALA A 177 7.37 1.29 -15.17
C ALA A 177 7.07 2.60 -14.41
N LEU A 178 8.12 3.32 -13.98
CA LEU A 178 7.98 4.65 -13.40
C LEU A 178 7.36 5.64 -14.39
N ALA A 179 7.89 5.74 -15.61
CA ALA A 179 7.41 6.70 -16.61
C ALA A 179 5.94 6.43 -17.02
N VAL A 180 5.57 5.16 -17.17
CA VAL A 180 4.19 4.75 -17.42
C VAL A 180 3.31 5.10 -16.21
N SER A 181 3.78 4.88 -14.99
CA SER A 181 3.02 5.21 -13.78
C SER A 181 2.83 6.72 -13.60
N ASP A 182 3.87 7.51 -13.86
CA ASP A 182 3.80 8.97 -13.87
C ASP A 182 2.73 9.47 -14.86
N ALA A 183 2.74 8.90 -16.07
CA ALA A 183 1.84 9.31 -17.15
C ALA A 183 0.38 8.85 -16.98
N LEU A 184 0.14 7.74 -16.28
CA LEU A 184 -1.20 7.15 -16.09
C LEU A 184 -1.81 7.39 -14.71
N SER A 185 -1.01 7.80 -13.73
CA SER A 185 -1.39 7.94 -12.32
C SER A 185 -2.16 6.72 -11.79
N PRO A 186 -1.59 5.50 -11.86
CA PRO A 186 -2.26 4.29 -11.39
C PRO A 186 -2.46 4.35 -9.87
N ILE A 187 -3.46 3.61 -9.38
CA ILE A 187 -3.66 3.47 -7.93
C ILE A 187 -2.56 2.64 -7.27
N LYS A 188 -1.91 1.75 -8.05
CA LYS A 188 -0.80 0.90 -7.63
C LYS A 188 0.24 0.75 -8.74
N LEU A 189 1.52 0.82 -8.35
CA LEU A 189 2.65 0.27 -9.09
C LEU A 189 3.14 -0.98 -8.36
N ILE A 190 3.31 -2.10 -9.04
CA ILE A 190 3.71 -3.36 -8.42
C ILE A 190 4.95 -3.89 -9.16
N PHE A 191 6.09 -3.94 -8.48
CA PHE A 191 7.29 -4.62 -8.93
C PHE A 191 7.23 -6.08 -8.51
N ILE A 192 7.14 -6.98 -9.48
CA ILE A 192 7.24 -8.42 -9.27
C ILE A 192 8.71 -8.81 -9.45
N THR A 193 9.31 -9.36 -8.40
CA THR A 193 10.75 -9.62 -8.31
C THR A 193 11.01 -11.07 -7.93
N SER A 194 12.28 -11.48 -7.93
CA SER A 194 12.69 -12.81 -7.45
C SER A 194 13.17 -12.80 -5.99
N SER A 195 12.63 -11.91 -5.15
CA SER A 195 12.93 -11.84 -3.72
C SER A 195 11.70 -11.39 -2.93
N GLU A 196 11.64 -11.76 -1.65
CA GLU A 196 10.52 -11.55 -0.73
C GLU A 196 10.11 -10.08 -0.60
N GLY A 197 11.04 -9.15 -0.79
CA GLY A 197 10.80 -7.71 -0.73
C GLY A 197 12.09 -6.91 -0.59
N LEU A 198 11.94 -5.64 -0.20
CA LEU A 198 13.05 -4.74 0.05
C LEU A 198 13.75 -5.09 1.37
N HIS A 199 15.06 -5.28 1.30
CA HIS A 199 15.91 -5.42 2.48
C HIS A 199 16.70 -4.14 2.70
N ILE A 200 16.68 -3.62 3.93
CA ILE A 200 17.48 -2.48 4.38
C ILE A 200 18.35 -2.96 5.54
N ARG A 201 19.68 -2.80 5.45
CA ARG A 201 20.66 -3.41 6.36
C ARG A 201 20.41 -4.92 6.60
N GLY A 202 20.01 -5.64 5.56
CA GLY A 202 19.73 -7.08 5.63
C GLY A 202 18.42 -7.48 6.31
N GLN A 203 17.57 -6.52 6.72
CA GLN A 203 16.24 -6.80 7.28
C GLN A 203 15.15 -6.54 6.26
N LEU A 204 14.22 -7.49 6.12
CA LEU A 204 13.03 -7.34 5.29
C LEU A 204 12.13 -6.24 5.87
N ILE A 205 11.85 -5.23 5.05
CA ILE A 205 10.97 -4.12 5.40
C ILE A 205 9.58 -4.42 4.87
N ARG A 206 8.58 -4.53 5.76
CA ARG A 206 7.18 -4.78 5.35
C ARG A 206 6.51 -3.52 4.81
N GLN A 207 6.78 -2.38 5.43
CA GLN A 207 6.19 -1.11 5.05
C GLN A 207 7.20 0.02 5.29
N ILE A 208 7.25 1.01 4.41
CA ILE A 208 8.13 2.17 4.53
C ILE A 208 7.52 3.41 3.87
N LEU A 209 7.61 4.56 4.53
CA LEU A 209 7.24 5.84 3.94
C LEU A 209 8.25 6.20 2.84
N ALA A 210 7.79 6.78 1.74
CA ALA A 210 8.67 7.10 0.61
C ALA A 210 9.86 8.01 1.01
N SER A 211 9.66 8.95 1.94
CA SER A 211 10.75 9.79 2.48
C SER A 211 11.82 8.98 3.20
N ASP A 212 11.41 8.02 4.03
CA ASP A 212 12.34 7.19 4.80
C ASP A 212 13.14 6.28 3.87
N LEU A 213 12.51 5.83 2.76
CA LEU A 213 13.21 5.10 1.71
C LEU A 213 14.23 5.97 0.97
N GLU A 214 13.92 7.25 0.72
CA GLU A 214 14.89 8.18 0.12
C GLU A 214 16.10 8.40 1.03
N GLU A 215 15.89 8.54 2.34
CA GLU A 215 16.97 8.60 3.33
C GLU A 215 17.80 7.31 3.31
N ALA A 216 17.15 6.14 3.30
CA ALA A 216 17.83 4.86 3.24
C ALA A 216 18.65 4.67 1.95
N LEU A 217 18.18 5.19 0.81
CA LEU A 217 18.87 5.17 -0.49
C LEU A 217 20.09 6.09 -0.54
N ALA A 218 20.13 7.15 0.28
CA ALA A 218 21.26 8.06 0.38
C ALA A 218 22.43 7.43 1.16
N GLU A 219 22.15 6.43 2.01
CA GLU A 219 23.17 5.69 2.73
C GLU A 219 23.84 4.61 1.84
N PRO A 220 25.18 4.62 1.68
CA PRO A 220 25.88 3.61 0.90
C PRO A 220 25.70 2.20 1.48
N ASN A 221 25.55 1.20 0.61
CA ASN A 221 25.45 -0.23 0.96
C ASN A 221 24.28 -0.62 1.88
N ASN A 222 23.31 0.28 2.07
CA ASN A 222 22.14 0.01 2.91
C ASN A 222 21.13 -0.92 2.22
N ILE A 223 21.06 -0.85 0.90
CA ILE A 223 20.17 -1.63 0.04
C ILE A 223 21.03 -2.46 -0.93
N GLU A 224 20.63 -3.71 -1.15
CA GLU A 224 21.28 -4.62 -2.09
C GLU A 224 21.36 -4.02 -3.51
N PRO A 225 22.51 -4.10 -4.20
CA PRO A 225 22.69 -3.47 -5.52
C PRO A 225 21.62 -3.87 -6.55
N SER A 226 21.18 -5.14 -6.54
CA SER A 226 20.14 -5.64 -7.44
C SER A 226 18.75 -5.02 -7.19
N PHE A 227 18.50 -4.53 -5.97
CA PHE A 227 17.25 -3.88 -5.57
C PHE A 227 17.30 -2.36 -5.65
N TYR A 228 18.50 -1.78 -5.73
CA TYR A 228 18.69 -0.32 -5.71
C TYR A 228 17.86 0.38 -6.79
N SER A 229 17.86 -0.14 -8.02
CA SER A 229 17.05 0.43 -9.12
C SER A 229 15.56 0.45 -8.76
N LYS A 230 15.00 -0.66 -8.29
CA LYS A 230 13.57 -0.76 -7.94
C LYS A 230 13.21 0.13 -6.77
N ALA A 231 14.02 0.12 -5.71
CA ALA A 231 13.83 0.99 -4.55
C ALA A 231 13.83 2.48 -4.94
N ARG A 232 14.80 2.90 -5.76
CA ARG A 232 14.90 4.27 -6.26
C ARG A 232 13.68 4.67 -7.10
N HIS A 233 13.28 3.84 -8.07
CA HIS A 233 12.14 4.16 -8.92
C HIS A 233 10.81 4.10 -8.15
N ALA A 234 10.70 3.25 -7.13
CA ALA A 234 9.54 3.19 -6.26
C ALA A 234 9.39 4.46 -5.39
N ALA A 235 10.47 4.95 -4.79
CA ALA A 235 10.47 6.22 -4.06
C ALA A 235 10.03 7.39 -4.97
N ILE A 236 10.60 7.47 -6.18
CA ILE A 236 10.25 8.51 -7.16
C ILE A 236 8.78 8.37 -7.63
N ALA A 237 8.27 7.15 -7.80
CA ALA A 237 6.87 6.94 -8.16
C ALA A 237 5.92 7.51 -7.10
N CYS A 238 6.25 7.31 -5.82
CA CYS A 238 5.50 7.89 -4.71
C CYS A 238 5.52 9.43 -4.72
N THR A 239 6.68 10.05 -4.94
CA THR A 239 6.78 11.52 -5.00
C THR A 239 6.06 12.10 -6.22
N LYS A 240 5.90 11.32 -7.28
CA LYS A 240 5.10 11.63 -8.47
C LYS A 240 3.60 11.33 -8.33
N GLY A 241 3.15 10.93 -7.14
CA GLY A 241 1.72 10.81 -6.80
C GLY A 241 1.15 9.39 -6.84
N VAL A 242 1.95 8.37 -7.16
CA VAL A 242 1.52 6.98 -7.00
C VAL A 242 1.40 6.67 -5.51
N GLN A 243 0.17 6.47 -5.02
CA GLN A 243 -0.07 6.36 -3.58
C GLN A 243 0.58 5.12 -2.95
N ARG A 244 0.71 4.04 -3.74
CA ARG A 244 1.15 2.73 -3.28
C ARG A 244 2.04 2.05 -4.31
N VAL A 245 3.26 1.75 -3.89
CA VAL A 245 4.21 0.94 -4.66
C VAL A 245 4.49 -0.33 -3.88
N HIS A 246 4.42 -1.48 -4.54
CA HIS A 246 4.62 -2.78 -3.92
C HIS A 246 5.84 -3.46 -4.55
N LEU A 247 6.67 -4.11 -3.72
CA LEU A 247 7.74 -5.01 -4.17
C LEU A 247 7.41 -6.39 -3.62
N ILE A 248 7.17 -7.36 -4.49
CA ILE A 248 6.76 -8.71 -4.09
C ILE A 248 7.56 -9.79 -4.81
N ASP A 249 7.59 -10.99 -4.23
CA ASP A 249 8.19 -12.17 -4.85
C ASP A 249 7.19 -12.82 -5.82
N GLY A 250 7.52 -12.82 -7.11
CA GLY A 250 6.72 -13.44 -8.16
C GLY A 250 6.80 -14.96 -8.21
N ARG A 251 7.63 -15.59 -7.38
CA ARG A 251 7.77 -17.05 -7.30
C ARG A 251 6.80 -17.67 -6.30
N VAL A 252 6.15 -16.84 -5.49
CA VAL A 252 5.11 -17.26 -4.55
C VAL A 252 3.80 -17.46 -5.32
N ALA A 253 3.24 -18.66 -5.22
CA ALA A 253 1.93 -18.97 -5.80
C ALA A 253 0.85 -18.06 -5.22
N GLU A 254 -0.02 -17.51 -6.07
CA GLU A 254 -1.07 -16.53 -5.71
C GLU A 254 -0.53 -15.25 -5.04
N GLY A 255 0.78 -14.97 -5.16
CA GLY A 255 1.45 -13.89 -4.44
C GLY A 255 0.94 -12.50 -4.82
N LEU A 256 0.59 -12.29 -6.09
CA LEU A 256 0.04 -11.02 -6.55
C LEU A 256 -1.34 -10.77 -5.94
N LEU A 257 -2.20 -11.80 -5.90
CA LEU A 257 -3.53 -11.69 -5.30
C LEU A 257 -3.44 -11.52 -3.78
N ALA A 258 -2.53 -12.24 -3.13
CA ALA A 258 -2.26 -12.12 -1.70
C ALA A 258 -1.81 -10.70 -1.33
N GLU A 259 -0.96 -10.06 -2.14
CA GLU A 259 -0.55 -8.67 -1.91
C GLU A 259 -1.70 -7.67 -2.11
N VAL A 260 -2.51 -7.87 -3.15
CA VAL A 260 -3.58 -6.91 -3.50
C VAL A 260 -4.77 -7.01 -2.55
N PHE A 261 -5.10 -8.21 -2.07
CA PHE A 261 -6.31 -8.51 -1.30
C PHE A 261 -6.05 -8.92 0.17
N SER A 262 -4.85 -8.64 0.69
CA SER A 262 -4.53 -8.79 2.11
C SER A 262 -4.19 -7.45 2.75
N ASN A 263 -4.50 -7.32 4.04
CA ASN A 263 -4.05 -6.19 4.86
C ASN A 263 -2.58 -6.35 5.31
N GLU A 264 -2.09 -7.59 5.40
CA GLU A 264 -0.72 -7.88 5.84
C GLU A 264 0.27 -7.82 4.67
N GLY A 265 -0.18 -8.17 3.45
CA GLY A 265 0.68 -8.31 2.28
C GLY A 265 1.68 -9.47 2.42
N ILE A 266 2.43 -9.75 1.35
CA ILE A 266 3.52 -10.73 1.33
C ILE A 266 4.89 -10.09 1.11
N GLY A 267 4.95 -8.85 0.63
CA GLY A 267 6.21 -8.17 0.34
C GLY A 267 6.40 -6.86 1.10
N THR A 268 6.96 -5.87 0.40
CA THR A 268 7.18 -4.51 0.90
C THR A 268 6.19 -3.55 0.26
N LEU A 269 5.47 -2.80 1.10
CA LEU A 269 4.68 -1.66 0.69
C LEU A 269 5.45 -0.35 0.92
N ILE A 270 5.62 0.43 -0.14
CA ILE A 270 6.11 1.80 -0.10
C ILE A 270 4.92 2.72 -0.35
N TYR A 271 4.75 3.74 0.48
CA TYR A 271 3.59 4.64 0.39
C TYR A 271 4.01 6.10 0.42
N ALA A 272 3.29 6.94 -0.33
CA ALA A 272 3.56 8.39 -0.43
C ALA A 272 3.08 9.16 0.80
N ASN A 273 2.01 8.67 1.43
CA ASN A 273 1.43 9.21 2.66
C ASN A 273 0.76 8.08 3.46
N GLU A 274 0.66 8.29 4.77
CA GLU A 274 -0.22 7.46 5.59
C GLU A 274 -1.67 7.93 5.32
N TYR A 275 -2.53 7.09 4.73
CA TYR A 275 -3.95 7.41 4.66
C TYR A 275 -4.55 7.22 6.04
N GLN A 276 -4.56 8.29 6.83
CA GLN A 276 -5.07 8.30 8.19
C GLN A 276 -6.38 9.09 8.24
N GLN A 277 -7.43 8.47 8.75
CA GLN A 277 -8.69 9.17 9.00
C GLN A 277 -9.30 8.74 10.33
N ILE A 278 -9.96 9.70 11.00
CA ILE A 278 -10.93 9.38 12.05
C ILE A 278 -12.30 9.37 11.39
N ARG A 279 -13.00 8.24 11.44
CA ARG A 279 -14.34 8.09 10.85
C ARG A 279 -15.33 7.46 11.83
N PRO A 280 -16.64 7.73 11.70
CA PRO A 280 -17.67 6.96 12.39
C PRO A 280 -17.56 5.47 12.06
N ALA A 281 -17.77 4.62 13.06
CA ALA A 281 -17.85 3.18 12.88
C ALA A 281 -19.20 2.80 12.25
N ASN A 282 -19.21 1.72 11.47
CA ASN A 282 -20.41 1.08 10.95
C ASN A 282 -20.50 -0.36 11.46
N LYS A 283 -21.63 -1.04 11.21
CA LYS A 283 -21.86 -2.42 11.71
C LYS A 283 -20.78 -3.43 11.29
N LYS A 284 -20.11 -3.21 10.15
CA LYS A 284 -19.02 -4.08 9.67
C LYS A 284 -17.72 -3.90 10.46
N ASP A 285 -17.54 -2.78 11.17
CA ASP A 285 -16.31 -2.50 11.94
C ASP A 285 -16.30 -3.19 13.30
N SER A 286 -17.47 -3.50 13.85
CA SER A 286 -17.60 -4.08 15.18
C SER A 286 -16.75 -5.37 15.41
N PRO A 287 -16.41 -6.24 14.41
CA PRO A 287 -15.63 -7.45 14.71
C PRO A 287 -14.17 -7.05 14.89
N ASN A 288 -13.74 -6.05 14.13
CA ASN A 288 -12.42 -5.47 14.21
C ASN A 288 -12.27 -4.68 15.51
N ILE A 289 -13.28 -3.90 15.94
CA ILE A 289 -13.28 -3.24 17.25
C ILE A 289 -13.15 -4.29 18.37
N LEU A 290 -13.96 -5.36 18.32
CA LEU A 290 -13.91 -6.41 19.33
C LEU A 290 -12.55 -7.12 19.34
N LYS A 291 -11.97 -7.42 18.17
CA LYS A 291 -10.65 -8.04 18.04
C LYS A 291 -9.55 -7.10 18.58
N LEU A 292 -9.61 -5.83 18.20
CA LEU A 292 -8.65 -4.80 18.54
C LEU A 292 -8.58 -4.59 20.06
N THR A 293 -9.72 -4.55 20.75
CA THR A 293 -9.78 -4.21 22.18
C THR A 293 -9.84 -5.42 23.12
N ARG A 294 -9.78 -6.66 22.60
CA ARG A 294 -10.00 -7.88 23.40
C ARG A 294 -9.01 -8.02 24.55
N GLU A 295 -7.72 -7.79 24.27
CA GLU A 295 -6.67 -7.95 25.27
C GLU A 295 -6.81 -6.93 26.42
N ALA A 296 -7.07 -5.65 26.08
CA ALA A 296 -7.31 -4.61 27.07
C ALA A 296 -8.58 -4.87 27.92
N MET A 297 -9.62 -5.49 27.36
CA MET A 297 -10.77 -5.92 28.14
C MET A 297 -10.43 -7.07 29.09
N ASN A 298 -9.62 -8.03 28.66
CA ASN A 298 -9.18 -9.15 29.49
C ASN A 298 -8.25 -8.70 30.63
N ASN A 299 -7.47 -7.64 30.41
CA ASN A 299 -6.56 -7.05 31.40
C ASN A 299 -7.25 -6.01 32.31
N ASP A 300 -8.58 -5.89 32.25
CA ASP A 300 -9.35 -4.90 33.01
C ASP A 300 -8.93 -3.43 32.78
N GLU A 301 -8.28 -3.14 31.66
CA GLU A 301 -7.99 -1.78 31.19
C GLU A 301 -9.25 -1.14 30.60
N LEU A 302 -10.07 -1.94 29.91
CA LEU A 302 -11.35 -1.55 29.34
C LEU A 302 -12.50 -2.33 29.97
N VAL A 303 -13.68 -1.70 30.02
CA VAL A 303 -14.92 -2.39 30.39
C VAL A 303 -15.24 -3.45 29.35
N SER A 304 -15.50 -4.68 29.81
CA SER A 304 -15.87 -5.81 28.96
C SER A 304 -17.15 -5.52 28.18
N ARG A 305 -17.13 -5.75 26.87
CA ARG A 305 -18.25 -5.57 25.96
C ARG A 305 -18.39 -6.77 25.04
N SER A 306 -19.61 -7.27 24.91
CA SER A 306 -19.92 -8.29 23.91
C SER A 306 -20.05 -7.67 22.52
N ARG A 307 -20.03 -8.53 21.50
CA ARG A 307 -20.28 -8.12 20.12
C ARG A 307 -21.63 -7.42 19.97
N GLU A 308 -22.66 -7.96 20.58
CA GLU A 308 -24.03 -7.45 20.54
C GLU A 308 -24.12 -6.06 21.20
N ASN A 309 -23.36 -5.84 22.28
CA ASN A 309 -23.25 -4.52 22.90
C ASN A 309 -22.61 -3.49 21.96
N ILE A 310 -21.51 -3.85 21.28
CA ILE A 310 -20.86 -2.95 20.32
C ILE A 310 -21.80 -2.67 19.15
N ASP A 311 -22.50 -3.68 18.61
CA ASP A 311 -23.44 -3.50 17.50
C ASP A 311 -24.62 -2.59 17.85
N LYS A 312 -25.16 -2.73 19.06
CA LYS A 312 -26.27 -1.89 19.53
C LYS A 312 -25.87 -0.42 19.64
N ASN A 313 -24.62 -0.16 20.01
CA ASN A 313 -24.11 1.19 20.26
C ASN A 313 -23.11 1.65 19.18
N ILE A 314 -23.11 1.02 17.99
CA ILE A 314 -22.08 1.27 16.97
C ILE A 314 -22.03 2.73 16.51
N GLY A 315 -23.16 3.45 16.58
CA GLY A 315 -23.25 4.87 16.26
C GLY A 315 -22.45 5.79 17.19
N ASP A 316 -22.05 5.29 18.36
CA ASP A 316 -21.23 6.02 19.33
C ASP A 316 -19.73 5.87 19.03
N TYR A 317 -19.33 4.90 18.21
CA TYR A 317 -17.93 4.57 17.97
C TYR A 317 -17.34 5.38 16.80
N PHE A 318 -16.10 5.79 16.99
CA PHE A 318 -15.21 6.33 15.97
C PHE A 318 -13.95 5.46 15.93
N ILE A 319 -13.40 5.31 14.74
CA ILE A 319 -12.18 4.54 14.54
C ILE A 319 -11.10 5.42 13.93
N TYR A 320 -9.87 5.23 14.39
CA TYR A 320 -8.68 5.69 13.68
C TYR A 320 -8.29 4.60 12.71
N ASP A 321 -8.38 4.96 11.45
CA ASP A 321 -8.28 4.04 10.34
C ASP A 321 -7.02 4.42 9.56
N ILE A 322 -6.09 3.46 9.45
CA ILE A 322 -4.92 3.56 8.58
C ILE A 322 -5.15 2.56 7.46
N ASP A 323 -5.37 3.05 6.25
CA ASP A 323 -5.58 2.21 5.05
C ASP A 323 -6.72 1.20 5.09
N ASN A 324 -7.84 1.55 5.73
CA ASN A 324 -8.99 0.69 6.02
C ASN A 324 -8.70 -0.41 7.04
N ASN A 325 -7.60 -0.29 7.78
CA ASN A 325 -7.30 -1.09 8.96
C ASN A 325 -7.57 -0.26 10.23
N PRO A 326 -8.58 -0.61 11.05
CA PRO A 326 -8.81 0.04 12.33
C PRO A 326 -7.65 -0.26 13.30
N VAL A 327 -6.82 0.74 13.58
CA VAL A 327 -5.68 0.61 14.51
C VAL A 327 -5.96 1.21 15.89
N ALA A 328 -7.01 2.03 16.00
CA ALA A 328 -7.49 2.59 17.25
C ALA A 328 -9.00 2.85 17.21
N CYS A 329 -9.63 2.95 18.36
CA CYS A 329 -11.04 3.32 18.47
C CYS A 329 -11.32 4.17 19.71
N VAL A 330 -12.43 4.89 19.69
CA VAL A 330 -13.03 5.60 20.83
C VAL A 330 -14.54 5.56 20.67
N ALA A 331 -15.28 5.60 21.77
CA ALA A 331 -16.73 5.77 21.76
C ALA A 331 -17.11 7.06 22.49
N MET A 332 -18.15 7.74 22.01
CA MET A 332 -18.71 8.92 22.65
C MET A 332 -20.20 8.72 22.86
N LYS A 333 -20.64 8.70 24.12
CA LYS A 333 -22.06 8.62 24.47
C LYS A 333 -22.55 9.97 24.98
N GLU A 334 -23.71 10.39 24.51
CA GLU A 334 -24.32 11.65 24.91
C GLU A 334 -25.37 11.46 26.00
N TYR A 335 -25.48 12.46 26.85
CA TYR A 335 -26.56 12.63 27.82
C TYR A 335 -27.22 13.99 27.56
N PRO A 336 -28.09 14.09 26.53
CA PRO A 336 -28.59 15.38 26.04
C PRO A 336 -29.32 16.23 27.09
N GLY A 337 -29.98 15.59 28.05
CA GLY A 337 -30.68 16.27 29.15
C GLY A 337 -29.76 16.94 30.17
N GLU A 338 -28.47 16.59 30.18
CA GLU A 338 -27.50 17.01 31.20
C GLU A 338 -26.30 17.79 30.60
N ASN A 339 -26.38 18.15 29.31
CA ASN A 339 -25.32 18.84 28.54
C ASN A 339 -23.94 18.21 28.73
N THR A 340 -23.90 16.88 28.84
CA THR A 340 -22.69 16.11 29.12
C THR A 340 -22.54 14.99 28.10
N ALA A 341 -21.32 14.78 27.62
CA ALA A 341 -20.92 13.58 26.89
C ALA A 341 -19.90 12.77 27.70
N GLU A 342 -19.80 11.48 27.43
CA GLU A 342 -18.82 10.57 28.00
C GLU A 342 -17.92 10.03 26.90
N LEU A 343 -16.61 10.22 27.05
CA LEU A 343 -15.58 9.55 26.27
C LEU A 343 -15.33 8.16 26.88
N MET A 344 -15.55 7.12 26.08
CA MET A 344 -15.48 5.72 26.47
C MET A 344 -14.59 4.94 25.50
N HIS A 345 -14.16 3.75 25.92
CA HIS A 345 -13.56 2.73 25.04
C HIS A 345 -12.41 3.23 24.14
N LEU A 346 -11.64 4.20 24.64
CA LEU A 346 -10.45 4.69 23.96
C LEU A 346 -9.37 3.60 23.99
N TYR A 347 -8.89 3.21 22.83
CA TYR A 347 -7.84 2.21 22.71
C TYR A 347 -7.01 2.47 21.46
N VAL A 348 -5.69 2.30 21.57
CA VAL A 348 -4.73 2.36 20.47
C VAL A 348 -3.96 1.05 20.47
N SER A 349 -3.84 0.40 19.30
CA SER A 349 -3.05 -0.82 19.17
C SER A 349 -1.60 -0.61 19.63
N PRO A 350 -0.98 -1.56 20.35
CA PRO A 350 0.40 -1.44 20.81
C PRO A 350 1.41 -1.15 19.70
N SER A 351 1.21 -1.70 18.50
CA SER A 351 2.06 -1.46 17.33
C SER A 351 1.98 -0.03 16.78
N HIS A 352 0.99 0.75 17.22
CA HIS A 352 0.76 2.14 16.84
C HIS A 352 0.79 3.09 18.04
N SER A 353 1.31 2.63 19.19
CA SER A 353 1.51 3.45 20.37
C SER A 353 2.56 4.55 20.14
N ASN A 354 2.50 5.62 20.93
CA ASN A 354 3.43 6.76 20.88
C ASN A 354 3.44 7.59 19.58
N GLN A 355 2.49 7.37 18.67
CA GLN A 355 2.32 8.16 17.44
C GLN A 355 1.30 9.32 17.57
N GLY A 356 0.90 9.66 18.80
CA GLY A 356 -0.10 10.71 19.06
C GLY A 356 -1.55 10.36 18.71
N ILE A 357 -1.83 9.15 18.21
CA ILE A 357 -3.17 8.70 17.78
C ILE A 357 -4.23 8.85 18.88
N GLY A 358 -3.90 8.46 20.12
CA GLY A 358 -4.84 8.60 21.25
C GLY A 358 -5.24 10.06 21.49
N GLN A 359 -4.29 11.01 21.37
CA GLN A 359 -4.59 12.43 21.55
C GLN A 359 -5.47 12.95 20.42
N LYS A 360 -5.21 12.52 19.17
CA LYS A 360 -6.07 12.84 18.01
C LYS A 360 -7.50 12.36 18.24
N LEU A 361 -7.71 11.14 18.73
CA LEU A 361 -9.03 10.59 19.04
C LEU A 361 -9.74 11.33 20.18
N VAL A 362 -9.01 11.68 21.25
CA VAL A 362 -9.57 12.46 22.36
C VAL A 362 -9.96 13.86 21.89
N GLN A 363 -9.10 14.54 21.13
CA GLN A 363 -9.39 15.86 20.59
C GLN A 363 -10.59 15.81 19.64
N TYR A 364 -10.66 14.82 18.75
CA TYR A 364 -11.82 14.61 17.89
C TYR A 364 -13.12 14.44 18.68
N THR A 365 -13.06 13.74 19.82
CA THR A 365 -14.21 13.54 20.71
C THR A 365 -14.62 14.86 21.40
N ILE A 366 -13.64 15.68 21.83
CA ILE A 366 -13.86 17.01 22.39
C ILE A 366 -14.57 17.91 21.37
N ASP A 367 -14.06 17.96 20.14
CA ASP A 367 -14.61 18.77 19.06
C ASP A 367 -16.03 18.32 18.71
N LYS A 368 -16.26 17.00 18.60
CA LYS A 368 -17.60 16.43 18.37
C LYS A 368 -18.59 16.74 19.49
N ALA A 369 -18.16 16.69 20.76
CA ALA A 369 -19.01 17.04 21.88
C ALA A 369 -19.38 18.53 21.87
N ALA A 370 -18.41 19.41 21.54
CA ALA A 370 -18.64 20.84 21.40
C ALA A 370 -19.58 21.18 20.23
N GLU A 371 -19.40 20.55 19.05
CA GLU A 371 -20.30 20.66 17.90
C GLU A 371 -21.75 20.27 18.26
N ARG A 372 -21.89 19.27 19.14
CA ARG A 372 -23.19 18.80 19.67
C ARG A 372 -23.67 19.61 20.88
N LYS A 373 -23.04 20.75 21.17
CA LYS A 373 -23.40 21.71 22.24
C LYS A 373 -23.35 21.12 23.65
N GLN A 374 -22.53 20.09 23.85
CA GLN A 374 -22.25 19.58 25.19
C GLN A 374 -21.33 20.58 25.90
N LYS A 375 -21.54 20.78 27.21
CA LYS A 375 -20.75 21.71 28.03
C LYS A 375 -19.62 21.01 28.78
N LYS A 376 -19.72 19.69 28.90
CA LYS A 376 -18.80 18.88 29.69
C LYS A 376 -18.56 17.55 29.00
N LEU A 377 -17.30 17.13 28.98
CA LEU A 377 -16.89 15.78 28.62
C LEU A 377 -16.39 15.07 29.87
N VAL A 378 -16.91 13.88 30.14
CA VAL A 378 -16.45 13.04 31.26
C VAL A 378 -15.78 11.78 30.73
N THR A 379 -14.83 11.22 31.48
CA THR A 379 -14.25 9.91 31.21
C THR A 379 -13.94 9.20 32.52
N LEU A 380 -13.98 7.88 32.50
CA LEU A 380 -13.72 7.04 33.66
C LEU A 380 -12.59 6.07 33.34
N SER A 381 -11.57 6.03 34.19
CA SER A 381 -10.39 5.20 33.95
C SER A 381 -9.85 4.56 35.23
N THR A 382 -9.59 3.26 35.18
CA THR A 382 -8.91 2.51 36.27
C THR A 382 -7.39 2.61 36.17
N GLN A 383 -6.84 2.61 34.95
CA GLN A 383 -5.38 2.51 34.73
C GLN A 383 -4.79 3.73 33.99
N ALA A 384 -5.49 4.27 33.00
CA ALA A 384 -5.01 5.35 32.13
C ALA A 384 -5.32 6.78 32.63
N PHE A 385 -5.63 6.99 33.92
CA PHE A 385 -6.06 8.31 34.41
C PHE A 385 -4.95 9.38 34.30
N THR A 386 -3.68 9.00 34.48
CA THR A 386 -2.54 9.91 34.31
C THR A 386 -2.42 10.40 32.87
N TYR A 387 -2.70 9.54 31.88
CA TYR A 387 -2.72 9.92 30.47
C TYR A 387 -3.76 11.01 30.21
N PHE A 388 -4.99 10.84 30.68
CA PHE A 388 -6.04 11.83 30.49
C PHE A 388 -5.73 13.17 31.17
N LYS A 389 -5.14 13.15 32.37
CA LYS A 389 -4.71 14.38 33.06
C LYS A 389 -3.58 15.09 32.31
N THR A 390 -2.51 14.37 32.00
CA THR A 390 -1.26 14.99 31.49
C THR A 390 -1.24 15.23 29.99
N LYS A 391 -1.93 14.40 29.20
CA LYS A 391 -1.87 14.42 27.73
C LYS A 391 -3.17 14.89 27.07
N ALA A 392 -4.31 14.82 27.77
CA ALA A 392 -5.60 15.27 27.26
C ALA A 392 -6.21 16.45 28.06
N GLY A 393 -5.57 16.87 29.15
CA GLY A 393 -5.99 18.03 29.96
C GLY A 393 -7.37 17.84 30.59
N PHE A 394 -7.64 16.67 31.15
CA PHE A 394 -8.79 16.44 32.02
C PHE A 394 -8.41 16.72 33.48
N ASP A 395 -9.35 17.28 34.22
CA ASP A 395 -9.25 17.47 35.67
C ASP A 395 -9.88 16.29 36.41
N GLU A 396 -9.47 16.10 37.67
CA GLU A 396 -10.04 15.06 38.52
C GLU A 396 -11.40 15.52 39.05
N GLY A 397 -12.43 14.71 38.83
CA GLY A 397 -13.80 14.97 39.24
C GLY A 397 -14.29 13.98 40.30
N SER A 398 -15.60 14.00 40.53
CA SER A 398 -16.27 13.20 41.54
C SER A 398 -17.54 12.53 40.99
N SER A 399 -18.17 11.65 41.77
CA SER A 399 -19.41 10.99 41.34
C SER A 399 -20.55 11.98 41.04
N SER A 400 -20.56 13.15 41.68
CA SER A 400 -21.54 14.20 41.43
C SER A 400 -21.40 14.85 40.04
N ASP A 401 -20.25 14.69 39.38
CA ASP A 401 -20.01 15.17 38.03
C ASP A 401 -20.59 14.25 36.95
N LEU A 402 -20.90 13.01 37.29
CA LEU A 402 -21.50 12.07 36.35
C LEU A 402 -22.99 12.38 36.12
N PRO A 403 -23.47 12.18 34.88
CA PRO A 403 -24.90 12.14 34.58
C PRO A 403 -25.65 11.14 35.47
N THR A 404 -26.91 11.42 35.81
CA THR A 404 -27.68 10.64 36.81
C THR A 404 -27.65 9.14 36.50
N SER A 405 -28.03 8.74 35.28
CA SER A 405 -28.04 7.33 34.88
C SER A 405 -26.65 6.69 34.88
N ARG A 406 -25.61 7.49 34.63
CA ARG A 406 -24.23 7.01 34.56
C ARG A 406 -23.61 6.85 35.95
N ARG A 407 -24.02 7.68 36.91
CA ARG A 407 -23.67 7.57 38.34
C ARG A 407 -24.21 6.29 38.93
N GLU A 408 -25.47 5.95 38.68
CA GLU A 408 -26.06 4.69 39.12
C GLU A 408 -25.30 3.47 38.55
N GLU A 409 -24.89 3.54 37.27
CA GLU A 409 -24.07 2.49 36.66
C GLU A 409 -22.66 2.40 37.27
N TYR A 410 -22.05 3.55 37.59
CA TYR A 410 -20.76 3.62 38.28
C TYR A 410 -20.82 2.96 39.67
N GLU A 411 -21.86 3.27 40.45
CA GLU A 411 -22.04 2.70 41.80
C GLU A 411 -22.30 1.20 41.76
N ARG A 412 -23.05 0.70 40.77
CA ARG A 412 -23.31 -0.74 40.61
C ARG A 412 -22.10 -1.54 40.12
N ASN A 413 -21.21 -0.95 39.31
CA ASN A 413 -20.16 -1.72 38.65
C ASN A 413 -18.96 -2.05 39.55
N GLY A 414 -18.78 -1.33 40.66
CA GLY A 414 -17.73 -1.58 41.65
C GLY A 414 -16.29 -1.42 41.15
N ARG A 415 -16.07 -0.88 39.94
CA ARG A 415 -14.72 -0.74 39.36
C ARG A 415 -13.91 0.38 39.99
N ASN A 416 -14.54 1.27 40.77
CA ASN A 416 -13.93 2.40 41.47
C ASN A 416 -12.97 3.21 40.57
N SER A 417 -13.36 3.39 39.31
CA SER A 417 -12.57 4.13 38.32
C SER A 417 -12.44 5.60 38.72
N ARG A 418 -11.28 6.22 38.46
CA ARG A 418 -11.16 7.67 38.63
C ARG A 418 -12.06 8.37 37.63
N ILE A 419 -12.81 9.35 38.12
CA ILE A 419 -13.69 10.20 37.32
C ILE A 419 -12.90 11.42 36.90
N LEU A 420 -12.93 11.72 35.62
CA LEU A 420 -12.17 12.78 35.00
C LEU A 420 -13.12 13.64 34.18
N ILE A 421 -12.95 14.96 34.27
CA ILE A 421 -13.85 15.93 33.64
C ILE A 421 -13.05 16.92 32.79
N LYS A 422 -13.67 17.39 31.71
CA LYS A 422 -13.18 18.49 30.90
C LYS A 422 -14.34 19.40 30.56
N HIS A 423 -14.23 20.67 30.95
CA HIS A 423 -15.18 21.69 30.54
C HIS A 423 -14.90 22.07 29.08
N LEU A 424 -15.96 22.12 28.27
CA LEU A 424 -15.87 22.44 26.86
C LEU A 424 -16.15 23.93 26.67
N THR A 425 -15.24 24.64 26.02
CA THR A 425 -15.47 25.99 25.55
C THR A 425 -16.34 25.90 24.29
N LEU A 426 -17.55 26.47 24.36
CA LEU A 426 -18.50 26.50 23.25
C LEU A 426 -18.12 27.52 22.17
#